data_AF-A0A3S5CI32-F1
#
_entry.id   AF-A0A3S5CI32-F1
#
_cell.length_a   1.000
_cell.length_b   1.000
_cell.length_c   1.000
_cell.angle_alpha   90.00
_cell.angle_beta   90.00
_cell.angle_gamma   90.00
#
_symmetry.space_group_name_H-M   'P 1'
#
loop_
_entity.id
_entity.type
_entity.pdbx_description
1 polymer ?
#
loop_
_entity_poly.entity_id
_entity_poly.type
_entity_poly.pdbx_seq_one_letter_code
_entity_poly.pdbx_strand_id
1 'polypeptide(L)'
;MLPFLLQVDYLTGSWWPDLEELFNEDIPVYRFVQRPGDLVWINAGTVHWVQAIGWCNNIAWNVGPLNARQYQLAIERYEFNRLHGVKSIVPMIHLSWQLAKNVKVSEPHLYELIKLKDDL
;
A
#
# COMPACT_ATOMS: atom_id res chain seq x y z
N MET A 1 32.82 12.94 11.11
CA MET A 1 32.05 14.08 10.57
C MET A 1 31.27 13.55 9.38
N LEU A 2 30.17 12.83 9.62
CA LEU A 2 29.29 12.36 8.54
C LEU A 2 28.36 13.53 8.18
N PRO A 3 28.35 13.97 6.90
CA PRO A 3 27.52 15.08 6.49
C PRO A 3 26.05 14.69 6.61
N PHE A 4 25.22 15.66 6.97
CA PHE A 4 23.77 15.60 7.03
C PHE A 4 23.18 14.79 5.85
N LEU A 5 22.84 13.52 6.08
CA LEU A 5 21.89 12.83 5.23
C LEU A 5 20.56 13.53 5.46
N LEU A 6 20.10 14.28 4.46
CA LEU A 6 18.73 14.75 4.40
C LEU A 6 17.83 13.53 4.58
N GLN A 7 17.19 13.39 5.74
CA GLN A 7 16.21 12.33 5.96
C GLN A 7 15.07 12.56 4.98
N VAL A 8 14.97 11.69 3.97
CA VAL A 8 13.84 11.69 3.04
C VAL A 8 12.64 11.08 3.76
N ASP A 9 11.50 11.78 3.74
CA ASP A 9 10.27 11.26 4.33
C ASP A 9 9.80 10.01 3.57
N TYR A 10 9.54 8.91 4.29
CA TYR A 10 9.17 7.65 3.67
C TYR A 10 7.81 7.71 2.93
N LEU A 11 6.82 8.44 3.48
CA LEU A 11 5.45 8.47 2.96
C LEU A 11 5.25 9.43 1.79
N THR A 12 5.96 10.55 1.80
CA THR A 12 5.73 11.70 0.91
C THR A 12 6.97 12.17 0.17
N GLY A 13 8.15 11.71 0.56
CA GLY A 13 9.41 12.05 -0.09
C GLY A 13 9.62 11.33 -1.41
N SER A 14 10.56 11.85 -2.20
CA SER A 14 11.02 11.23 -3.45
C SER A 14 12.32 10.49 -3.19
N TRP A 15 12.28 9.16 -3.17
CA TRP A 15 13.44 8.30 -2.93
C TRP A 15 13.51 7.15 -3.94
N TRP A 16 14.73 6.69 -4.23
CA TRP A 16 15.00 5.50 -5.03
C TRP A 16 15.97 4.62 -4.22
N PRO A 17 15.60 3.37 -3.91
CA PRO A 17 16.40 2.55 -3.01
C PRO A 17 17.72 2.13 -3.65
N ASP A 18 18.76 2.08 -2.82
CA ASP A 18 20.02 1.42 -3.18
C ASP A 18 19.85 -0.10 -3.00
N LEU A 19 20.09 -0.86 -4.07
CA LEU A 19 19.95 -2.31 -4.05
C LEU A 19 21.04 -2.98 -3.22
N GLU A 20 22.22 -2.36 -3.08
CA GLU A 20 23.29 -2.90 -2.23
C GLU A 20 22.93 -2.75 -0.75
N GLU A 21 22.34 -1.63 -0.36
CA GLU A 21 21.83 -1.42 1.01
C GLU A 21 20.72 -2.42 1.34
N LEU A 22 19.71 -2.57 0.46
CA LEU A 22 18.64 -3.55 0.67
C LEU A 22 19.18 -4.98 0.77
N PHE A 23 20.19 -5.33 -0.03
CA PHE A 23 20.82 -6.65 0.02
C PHE A 23 21.57 -6.87 1.34
N ASN A 24 22.32 -5.86 1.81
CA ASN A 24 23.05 -5.92 3.08
C ASN A 24 22.12 -6.00 4.30
N GLU A 25 20.90 -5.49 4.19
CA GLU A 25 19.85 -5.57 5.21
C GLU A 25 18.92 -6.80 5.04
N ASP A 26 19.31 -7.77 4.22
CA ASP A 26 18.56 -9.02 3.96
C ASP A 26 17.12 -8.80 3.45
N ILE A 27 16.86 -7.70 2.74
CA ILE A 27 15.55 -7.38 2.17
C ILE A 27 15.41 -7.98 0.77
N PRO A 28 14.49 -8.94 0.54
CA PRO A 28 14.33 -9.55 -0.76
C PRO A 28 13.70 -8.57 -1.77
N VAL A 29 14.33 -8.43 -2.94
CA VAL A 29 13.85 -7.59 -4.04
C VAL A 29 13.44 -8.45 -5.23
N TYR A 30 12.17 -8.37 -5.61
CA TYR A 30 11.66 -8.98 -6.84
C TYR A 30 11.87 -8.02 -8.02
N ARG A 31 12.59 -8.48 -9.06
CA ARG A 31 12.91 -7.68 -10.25
C ARG A 31 12.48 -8.43 -11.51
N PHE A 32 11.70 -7.76 -12.36
CA PHE A 32 11.23 -8.32 -13.63
C PHE A 32 11.00 -7.21 -14.68
N VAL A 33 10.75 -7.62 -15.93
CA VAL A 33 10.41 -6.73 -17.05
C VAL A 33 8.94 -6.93 -17.41
N GLN A 34 8.15 -5.86 -17.39
CA GLN A 34 6.78 -5.86 -17.91
C GLN A 34 6.82 -5.53 -19.42
N ARG A 35 6.35 -6.44 -20.27
CA ARG A 35 6.30 -6.25 -21.73
C ARG A 35 4.97 -5.61 -22.14
N PRO A 36 4.85 -5.07 -23.37
CA PRO A 36 3.57 -4.57 -23.87
C PRO A 36 2.49 -5.66 -23.82
N GLY A 37 1.36 -5.35 -23.16
CA GLY A 37 0.26 -6.29 -22.96
C GLY A 37 0.29 -7.06 -21.63
N ASP A 38 1.42 -7.07 -20.92
CA ASP A 38 1.50 -7.71 -19.60
C ASP A 38 0.74 -6.87 -18.55
N LEU A 39 -0.02 -7.55 -17.68
CA LEU A 39 -0.65 -6.95 -16.52
C LEU A 39 0.15 -7.27 -15.26
N VAL A 40 0.43 -6.24 -14.46
CA VAL A 40 1.10 -6.39 -13.17
C VAL A 40 0.08 -6.20 -12.05
N TRP A 41 -0.07 -7.22 -11.21
CA TRP A 41 -0.86 -7.13 -9.98
C TRP A 41 0.05 -6.82 -8.80
N ILE A 42 -0.10 -5.62 -8.22
CA ILE A 42 0.62 -5.24 -7.01
C ILE A 42 -0.29 -5.52 -5.81
N ASN A 43 0.13 -6.43 -4.94
CA ASN A 43 -0.66 -6.84 -3.79
C ASN A 43 -0.67 -5.77 -2.69
N ALA A 44 -1.63 -5.87 -1.76
CA ALA A 44 -1.79 -4.93 -0.67
C ALA A 44 -0.49 -4.77 0.14
N GLY A 45 -0.04 -3.51 0.26
CA GLY A 45 1.14 -3.12 1.04
C GLY A 45 2.50 -3.36 0.37
N THR A 46 2.55 -3.91 -0.86
CA THR A 46 3.82 -4.14 -1.55
C THR A 46 4.49 -2.81 -1.94
N VAL A 47 5.66 -2.54 -1.36
CA VAL A 47 6.54 -1.42 -1.74
C VAL A 47 7.12 -1.71 -3.13
N HIS A 48 7.07 -0.72 -4.02
CA HIS A 48 7.54 -0.88 -5.40
C HIS A 48 8.00 0.46 -5.99
N TRP A 49 8.90 0.37 -6.96
CA TRP A 49 9.39 1.47 -7.79
C TRP A 49 9.56 0.95 -9.22
N VAL A 50 9.41 1.84 -10.21
CA VAL A 50 9.31 1.45 -11.63
C VAL A 50 10.15 2.41 -12.48
N GLN A 51 10.77 1.88 -13.54
CA GLN A 51 11.43 2.67 -14.57
C GLN A 51 10.99 2.19 -15.96
N ALA A 52 10.83 3.14 -16.88
CA ALA A 52 10.66 2.82 -18.29
C ALA A 52 12.04 2.49 -18.90
N ILE A 53 12.15 1.33 -19.55
CA ILE A 53 13.38 0.93 -20.27
C ILE A 53 13.41 1.54 -21.68
N GLY A 54 12.23 1.79 -22.28
CA GLY A 54 12.06 2.44 -23.57
C GLY A 54 10.84 3.36 -23.57
N TRP A 55 10.38 3.79 -24.75
CA TRP A 55 9.19 4.62 -24.86
C TRP A 55 7.92 3.78 -24.77
N CYS A 56 7.10 4.05 -23.75
CA CYS A 56 5.86 3.34 -23.51
C CYS A 56 4.82 4.23 -22.83
N ASN A 57 3.57 3.79 -22.90
CA ASN A 57 2.46 4.34 -22.14
C ASN A 57 1.92 3.25 -21.21
N ASN A 58 1.48 3.63 -20.02
CA ASN A 58 0.87 2.74 -19.05
C ASN A 58 -0.47 3.31 -18.57
N ILE A 59 -1.40 2.42 -18.22
CA ILE A 59 -2.64 2.76 -17.50
C ILE A 59 -2.64 1.99 -16.18
N ALA A 60 -3.13 2.62 -15.11
CA ALA A 60 -3.15 2.02 -13.79
C ALA A 60 -4.37 2.52 -13.00
N TRP A 61 -4.86 1.66 -12.10
CA TRP A 61 -5.89 1.99 -11.12
C TRP A 61 -5.73 1.08 -9.90
N ASN A 62 -6.34 1.48 -8.79
CA ASN A 62 -6.36 0.69 -7.56
C ASN A 62 -7.67 -0.10 -7.45
N VAL A 63 -7.59 -1.28 -6.84
CA VAL A 63 -8.74 -2.09 -6.45
C VAL A 63 -8.55 -2.59 -5.03
N GLY A 64 -9.62 -2.76 -4.27
CA GLY A 64 -9.60 -3.34 -2.93
C GLY A 64 -10.38 -4.64 -2.90
N PRO A 65 -9.72 -5.81 -3.07
CA PRO A 65 -10.39 -7.09 -2.94
C PRO A 65 -11.03 -7.25 -1.55
N LEU A 66 -12.22 -7.87 -1.49
CA LEU A 66 -12.93 -8.13 -0.24
C LEU A 66 -12.32 -9.34 0.48
N ASN A 67 -11.17 -9.13 1.12
CA ASN A 67 -10.54 -10.09 2.03
C ASN A 67 -9.97 -9.39 3.26
N ALA A 68 -9.80 -10.14 4.35
CA ALA A 68 -9.30 -9.60 5.61
C ALA A 68 -7.95 -8.90 5.48
N ARG A 69 -6.98 -9.48 4.77
CA ARG A 69 -5.63 -8.90 4.60
C ARG A 69 -5.67 -7.51 3.97
N GLN A 70 -6.47 -7.33 2.92
CA GLN A 70 -6.63 -6.04 2.24
C GLN A 70 -7.25 -5.00 3.17
N TYR A 71 -8.30 -5.38 3.91
CA TYR A 71 -8.99 -4.47 4.82
C TYR A 71 -8.10 -4.09 6.02
N GLN A 72 -7.44 -5.07 6.64
CA GLN A 72 -6.51 -4.87 7.75
C GLN A 72 -5.41 -3.88 7.38
N LEU A 73 -4.67 -4.12 6.30
CA LEU A 73 -3.59 -3.23 5.87
C LEU A 73 -4.09 -1.81 5.52
N ALA A 74 -5.32 -1.68 5.02
CA ALA A 74 -5.92 -0.39 4.73
C ALA A 74 -6.25 0.40 6.00
N ILE A 75 -6.77 -0.26 7.05
CA ILE A 75 -7.01 0.34 8.36
C ILE A 75 -5.69 0.70 9.06
N GLU A 76 -4.71 -0.22 9.08
CA GLU A 76 -3.38 0.03 9.65
C GLU A 76 -2.72 1.25 9.00
N ARG A 77 -2.78 1.37 7.67
CA ARG A 77 -2.26 2.56 6.96
C ARG A 77 -3.08 3.81 7.29
N TYR A 78 -4.40 3.72 7.40
CA TYR A 78 -5.25 4.86 7.76
C TYR A 78 -4.87 5.43 9.12
N GLU A 79 -4.65 4.56 10.10
CA GLU A 79 -4.21 4.93 11.45
C GLU A 79 -2.77 5.46 11.48
N PHE A 80 -1.87 4.81 10.75
CA PHE A 80 -0.49 5.28 10.61
C PHE A 80 -0.42 6.69 10.01
N ASN A 81 -1.20 6.93 8.95
CA ASN A 81 -1.31 8.25 8.32
C ASN A 81 -1.81 9.30 9.32
N ARG A 82 -2.84 8.97 10.13
CA ARG A 82 -3.37 9.85 11.18
C ARG A 82 -2.29 10.24 12.19
N LEU A 83 -1.48 9.29 12.63
CA LEU A 83 -0.36 9.53 13.55
C LEU A 83 0.74 10.40 12.95
N HIS A 84 0.98 10.32 11.65
CA HIS A 84 2.03 11.06 10.95
C HIS A 84 1.53 12.37 10.30
N GLY A 85 0.28 12.77 10.55
CA GLY A 85 -0.29 13.98 9.95
C GLY A 85 -0.47 13.91 8.43
N VAL A 86 -0.48 12.70 7.85
CA VAL A 86 -0.67 12.47 6.41
C VAL A 86 -2.16 12.22 6.13
N LYS A 87 -2.68 12.82 5.07
CA LYS A 87 -4.08 12.63 4.68
C LYS A 87 -4.29 11.26 4.03
N SER A 88 -5.18 10.45 4.60
CA SER A 88 -5.70 9.25 3.94
C SER A 88 -6.67 9.63 2.81
N ILE A 89 -6.34 9.22 1.57
CA ILE A 89 -7.16 9.50 0.38
C ILE A 89 -8.43 8.63 0.36
N VAL A 90 -8.34 7.41 0.88
CA VAL A 90 -9.49 6.52 1.08
C VAL A 90 -10.11 6.79 2.45
N PRO A 91 -11.39 7.18 2.53
CA PRO A 91 -12.05 7.47 3.80
C PRO A 91 -12.49 6.16 4.46
N MET A 92 -11.56 5.49 5.15
CA MET A 92 -11.76 4.12 5.65
C MET A 92 -13.01 3.97 6.52
N ILE A 93 -13.26 4.88 7.46
CA ILE A 93 -14.47 4.82 8.32
C ILE A 93 -15.75 4.86 7.48
N HIS A 94 -15.83 5.77 6.50
CA HIS A 94 -16.99 5.85 5.60
C HIS A 94 -17.14 4.58 4.77
N LEU A 95 -16.04 4.09 4.20
CA LEU A 95 -16.02 2.86 3.41
C LEU A 95 -16.49 1.66 4.23
N SER A 96 -16.02 1.50 5.46
CA SER A 96 -16.42 0.41 6.37
C SER A 96 -17.93 0.42 6.64
N TRP A 97 -18.52 1.60 6.87
CA TRP A 97 -19.98 1.72 7.00
C TRP A 97 -20.72 1.35 5.72
N GLN A 98 -20.19 1.72 4.54
CA GLN A 98 -20.79 1.32 3.25
C GLN A 98 -20.68 -0.19 3.02
N LEU A 99 -19.55 -0.80 3.38
CA LEU A 99 -19.37 -2.25 3.29
C LEU A 99 -20.35 -2.98 4.19
N ALA A 100 -20.47 -2.56 5.45
CA ALA A 100 -21.40 -3.15 6.41
C ALA A 100 -22.87 -3.06 5.98
N LYS A 101 -23.25 -1.98 5.28
CA LYS A 101 -24.63 -1.78 4.78
C LYS A 101 -24.92 -2.57 3.50
N ASN A 102 -23.96 -2.60 2.57
CA ASN A 102 -24.25 -2.96 1.18
C ASN A 102 -23.67 -4.33 0.78
N VAL A 103 -22.79 -4.93 1.58
CA VAL A 103 -22.07 -6.15 1.23
C VAL A 103 -22.32 -7.26 2.25
N LYS A 104 -22.70 -8.44 1.78
CA LYS A 104 -22.76 -9.65 2.63
C LYS A 104 -21.36 -10.24 2.75
N VAL A 105 -20.74 -10.06 3.91
CA VAL A 105 -19.41 -10.59 4.21
C VAL A 105 -19.55 -12.01 4.77
N SER A 106 -19.09 -13.00 4.00
CA SER A 106 -19.12 -14.42 4.41
C SER A 106 -17.84 -14.89 5.09
N GLU A 107 -16.73 -14.19 4.85
CA GLU A 107 -15.43 -14.52 5.44
C GLU A 107 -15.39 -14.02 6.90
N PRO A 108 -15.28 -14.91 7.90
CA PRO A 108 -15.45 -14.55 9.31
C PRO A 108 -14.48 -13.47 9.80
N HIS A 109 -13.21 -13.55 9.39
CA HIS A 109 -12.19 -12.63 9.89
C HIS A 109 -12.39 -11.22 9.34
N LEU A 110 -12.71 -11.07 8.05
CA LEU A 110 -13.10 -9.80 7.45
C LEU A 110 -14.37 -9.24 8.10
N TYR A 111 -15.34 -10.10 8.40
CA TYR A 111 -16.56 -9.68 9.09
C TYR A 111 -16.23 -9.09 10.47
N GLU A 112 -15.37 -9.76 11.24
CA GLU A 112 -14.90 -9.28 12.55
C GLU A 112 -14.17 -7.94 12.42
N LEU A 113 -13.25 -7.80 11.45
CA LEU A 113 -12.51 -6.56 11.22
C LEU A 113 -13.42 -5.38 10.83
N ILE A 114 -14.46 -5.61 10.03
CA ILE A 114 -15.43 -4.56 9.65
C ILE A 114 -16.37 -4.23 10.81
N LYS A 115 -16.74 -5.23 11.61
CA LYS A 115 -17.68 -5.07 12.73
C LYS A 115 -17.03 -4.45 13.96
N LEU A 116 -15.73 -4.69 14.16
CA LEU A 116 -14.95 -4.16 15.28
C LEU A 116 -15.29 -2.68 15.44
N LYS A 117 -15.94 -2.38 16.56
CA LYS A 117 -16.05 -1.02 17.05
C LYS A 117 -14.65 -0.68 17.50
N ASP A 118 -13.91 0.05 16.68
CA ASP A 118 -12.88 0.89 17.26
C ASP A 118 -13.62 1.78 18.27
N ASP A 119 -13.22 1.73 19.53
CA ASP A 119 -13.55 2.74 20.54
C ASP A 119 -12.89 4.07 20.14
N LEU A 120 -13.33 4.64 19.01
CA LEU A 120 -12.97 5.97 18.51
C LEU A 120 -13.60 7.06 19.35
#